data_AF-X1LWI4-F1
#
_entry.id   AF-X1LWI4-F1
#
_cell.length_a   1.000
_cell.length_b   1.000
_cell.length_c   1.000
_cell.angle_alpha   90.00
_cell.angle_beta   90.00
_cell.angle_gamma   90.00
#
_symmetry.space_group_name_H-M   'P 1'
#
loop_
_entity.id
_entity.type
_entity.pdbx_description
1 polymer ?
#
loop_
_entity_poly.entity_id
_entity_poly.type
_entity_poly.pdbx_seq_one_letter_code
_entity_poly.pdbx_strand_id
1 'polypeptide(L)'
;MKEEFRTGRTLGAAIEAGFSRAWTAIRDSNVTTFIVCGILYWLGSSIVASAPVMGFALTLFIGVAVSMFTAIVVTRTLLRLFVGTPLAKKTQLFSPYSGRK
;
A
#
# COMPACT_ATOMS: atom_id res chain seq x y z
N MET A 1 -6.09 12.11 2.21
CA MET A 1 -5.14 13.25 2.28
C MET A 1 -5.79 14.58 1.89
N LYS A 2 -6.27 14.78 0.65
CA LYS A 2 -6.83 16.08 0.20
C LYS A 2 -8.03 16.59 1.03
N GLU A 3 -8.87 15.70 1.54
CA GLU A 3 -10.05 16.05 2.35
C GLU A 3 -9.76 16.29 3.85
N GLU A 4 -8.69 15.71 4.40
CA GLU A 4 -8.30 15.91 5.80
C GLU A 4 -7.50 17.21 6.01
N PHE A 5 -6.81 17.67 4.97
CA PHE A 5 -6.27 19.03 4.94
C PHE A 5 -7.36 20.10 4.94
N ARG A 6 -8.55 19.80 4.40
CA ARG A 6 -9.71 20.71 4.38
C ARG A 6 -10.31 20.95 5.76
N THR A 7 -9.97 20.12 6.75
CA THR A 7 -10.48 20.18 8.14
C THR A 7 -9.47 20.74 9.14
N GLY A 8 -8.32 21.26 8.69
CA GLY A 8 -7.35 21.94 9.57
C GLY A 8 -6.53 21.01 10.48
N ARG A 9 -6.55 19.69 10.22
CA ARG A 9 -5.72 18.72 10.96
C ARG A 9 -4.25 18.82 10.55
N THR A 10 -3.35 18.54 11.50
CA THR A 10 -1.91 18.54 11.27
C THR A 10 -1.55 17.59 10.11
N LEU A 11 -0.50 17.94 9.34
CA LEU A 11 0.00 17.16 8.19
C LEU A 11 0.12 15.67 8.51
N GLY A 12 0.56 15.35 9.73
CA GLY A 12 0.70 13.97 10.24
C GLY A 12 -0.62 13.21 10.36
N ALA A 13 -1.69 13.85 10.87
CA ALA A 13 -2.99 13.20 11.00
C ALA A 13 -3.62 12.87 9.63
N ALA A 14 -3.49 13.78 8.65
CA ALA A 14 -3.98 13.58 7.29
C ALA A 14 -3.22 12.47 6.53
N ILE A 15 -1.93 12.28 6.83
CA ILE A 15 -1.11 11.18 6.31
C ILE A 15 -1.55 9.86 6.93
N GLU A 16 -1.68 9.78 8.26
CA GLU A 16 -2.06 8.54 8.96
C GLU A 16 -3.46 8.05 8.52
N ALA A 17 -4.42 8.97 8.39
CA ALA A 17 -5.77 8.64 7.91
C ALA A 17 -5.80 8.21 6.44
N GLY A 18 -4.97 8.83 5.59
CA GLY A 18 -4.78 8.39 4.21
C GLY A 18 -4.15 7.00 4.13
N PHE A 19 -3.16 6.73 4.98
CA PHE A 19 -2.46 5.45 5.04
C PHE A 19 -3.38 4.32 5.54
N SER A 20 -4.25 4.57 6.51
CA SER A 20 -5.24 3.58 7.01
C SER A 20 -6.17 3.07 5.89
N ARG A 21 -6.68 3.99 5.05
CA ARG A 21 -7.53 3.62 3.91
C ARG A 21 -6.74 2.90 2.82
N ALA A 22 -5.57 3.45 2.46
CA ALA A 22 -4.70 2.84 1.45
C ALA A 22 -4.23 1.45 1.86
N TRP A 23 -3.92 1.24 3.15
CA TRP A 23 -3.53 -0.06 3.70
C TRP A 23 -4.59 -1.14 3.46
N THR A 24 -5.85 -0.83 3.78
CA THR A 24 -6.94 -1.79 3.64
C THR A 24 -7.14 -2.17 2.17
N ALA A 25 -7.08 -1.19 1.26
CA ALA A 25 -7.17 -1.42 -0.18
C ALA A 25 -5.99 -2.24 -0.73
N ILE A 26 -4.76 -1.94 -0.32
CA ILE A 26 -3.56 -2.70 -0.72
C ILE A 26 -3.68 -4.14 -0.24
N ARG A 27 -4.03 -4.36 1.03
CA ARG A 27 -4.17 -5.71 1.58
C ARG A 27 -5.25 -6.50 0.84
N ASP A 28 -6.43 -5.92 0.65
CA ASP A 28 -7.53 -6.58 -0.04
C ASP A 28 -7.15 -6.99 -1.49
N SER A 29 -6.49 -6.08 -2.20
CA SER A 29 -6.01 -6.34 -3.56
C SER A 29 -4.93 -7.44 -3.64
N ASN A 30 -4.12 -7.66 -2.60
CA ASN A 30 -3.12 -8.73 -2.58
C ASN A 30 -3.71 -10.06 -2.06
N VAL A 31 -4.73 -10.00 -1.20
CA VAL A 31 -5.44 -11.19 -0.69
C VAL A 31 -6.14 -11.94 -1.82
N THR A 32 -6.75 -11.23 -2.78
CA THR A 32 -7.33 -11.88 -3.97
C THR A 32 -6.26 -12.64 -4.77
N THR A 33 -5.04 -12.11 -4.88
CA THR A 33 -3.92 -12.81 -5.52
C THR A 33 -3.48 -14.05 -4.73
N PHE A 34 -3.48 -14.00 -3.40
CA PHE A 34 -3.21 -15.19 -2.57
C PHE A 34 -4.26 -16.28 -2.77
N ILE A 35 -5.53 -15.92 -2.91
CA ILE A 35 -6.60 -16.86 -3.24
C ILE A 35 -6.32 -17.52 -4.60
N VAL A 36 -5.96 -16.74 -5.63
CA VAL A 36 -5.58 -17.27 -6.95
C VAL A 36 -4.38 -18.21 -6.86
N CYS A 37 -3.35 -17.87 -6.09
CA CYS A 37 -2.20 -18.75 -5.87
C CYS A 37 -2.62 -20.08 -5.21
N GLY A 38 -3.51 -20.04 -4.22
CA GLY A 38 -4.07 -21.23 -3.58
C GLY A 38 -4.84 -22.12 -4.55
N ILE A 39 -5.67 -21.52 -5.41
CA ILE A 39 -6.41 -22.23 -6.46
C ILE A 39 -5.43 -22.85 -7.48
N LEU A 40 -4.42 -22.10 -7.94
CA LEU A 40 -3.42 -22.60 -8.89
C LEU A 40 -2.61 -23.77 -8.33
N TYR A 41 -2.24 -23.71 -7.04
CA TYR A 41 -1.54 -24.79 -6.36
C TYR A 41 -2.42 -26.04 -6.22
N TRP A 42 -3.70 -25.86 -5.88
CA TRP A 42 -4.66 -26.95 -5.79
C TRP A 42 -4.94 -27.61 -7.15
N LEU A 43 -5.13 -26.81 -8.20
CA LEU A 43 -5.30 -27.29 -9.57
C LEU A 43 -4.05 -28.01 -10.11
N GLY A 44 -2.87 -27.46 -9.84
CA GLY A 44 -1.58 -28.03 -10.26
C GLY A 44 -1.28 -29.39 -9.59
N SER A 45 -1.71 -29.56 -8.34
CA SER A 45 -1.54 -30.81 -7.58
C SER A 45 -2.65 -31.85 -7.84
N SER A 46 -3.90 -31.41 -8.04
CA SER A 46 -5.06 -32.32 -8.03
C SER A 46 -5.61 -32.66 -9.41
N ILE A 47 -5.59 -31.72 -10.38
CA ILE A 47 -6.28 -31.91 -11.67
C ILE A 47 -5.29 -32.14 -12.82
N VAL A 48 -4.19 -31.38 -12.86
CA VAL A 48 -3.31 -31.34 -14.05
C VAL A 48 -1.94 -32.00 -13.81
N ALA A 49 -1.67 -32.53 -12.60
CA ALA A 49 -0.38 -33.12 -12.19
C ALA A 49 0.85 -32.37 -12.77
N SER A 50 0.78 -31.03 -12.77
CA SER A 50 1.69 -30.16 -13.50
C SER A 50 2.63 -29.46 -12.53
N ALA A 51 3.78 -30.08 -12.30
CA ALA A 51 4.86 -29.54 -11.46
C ALA A 51 5.22 -28.06 -11.76
N PRO A 52 5.22 -27.57 -13.02
CA PRO A 52 5.53 -26.18 -13.31
C PRO A 52 4.51 -25.19 -12.72
N VAL A 53 3.22 -25.54 -12.72
CA VAL A 53 2.15 -24.66 -12.24
C VAL A 53 2.23 -24.49 -10.73
N MET A 54 2.58 -25.56 -10.02
CA MET A 54 2.77 -25.56 -8.57
C MET A 54 3.96 -24.68 -8.15
N GLY A 55 5.06 -24.74 -8.91
CA GLY A 55 6.22 -23.87 -8.73
C GLY A 55 5.92 -22.40 -9.02
N PHE A 56 5.18 -22.12 -10.10
CA PHE A 56 4.73 -20.76 -10.43
C PHE A 56 3.83 -20.17 -9.35
N ALA A 57 2.86 -20.94 -8.85
CA ALA A 57 1.96 -20.49 -7.79
C ALA A 57 2.72 -20.13 -6.50
N LEU A 58 3.73 -20.92 -6.14
CA LEU A 58 4.56 -20.69 -4.96
C LEU A 58 5.44 -19.43 -5.09
N THR A 59 6.12 -19.26 -6.23
CA THR A 59 6.96 -18.08 -6.45
C THR A 59 6.13 -16.80 -6.54
N LEU A 60 4.95 -16.86 -7.17
CA LEU A 60 4.00 -15.76 -7.20
C LEU A 60 3.53 -15.39 -5.80
N PHE A 61 3.16 -16.37 -4.98
CA PHE A 61 2.73 -16.14 -3.59
C PHE A 61 3.81 -15.42 -2.77
N ILE A 62 5.05 -15.92 -2.82
CA ILE A 62 6.19 -15.32 -2.11
C ILE A 62 6.47 -13.91 -2.64
N GLY A 63 6.47 -13.73 -3.96
CA GLY A 63 6.72 -12.43 -4.60
C GLY A 63 5.71 -11.37 -4.20
N VAL A 64 4.42 -11.72 -4.18
CA VAL A 64 3.33 -10.83 -3.75
C VAL A 64 3.46 -10.49 -2.26
N ALA A 65 3.77 -11.47 -1.41
CA ALA A 65 3.96 -11.23 0.03
C ALA A 65 5.14 -10.27 0.31
N VAL A 66 6.29 -10.50 -0.33
CA VAL A 66 7.48 -9.64 -0.21
C VAL A 66 7.22 -8.25 -0.79
N SER A 67 6.54 -8.17 -1.94
CA SER A 67 6.17 -6.90 -2.58
C SER A 67 5.25 -6.07 -1.68
N MET A 68 4.21 -6.69 -1.11
CA MET A 68 3.29 -6.01 -0.19
C MET A 68 4.05 -5.45 1.02
N PHE A 69 4.88 -6.29 1.68
CA PHE A 69 5.70 -5.85 2.81
C PHE A 69 6.62 -4.68 2.44
N THR A 70 7.31 -4.79 1.30
CA THR A 70 8.21 -3.73 0.80
C THR A 70 7.45 -2.44 0.55
N ALA A 71 6.29 -2.50 -0.12
CA ALA A 71 5.47 -1.33 -0.40
C ALA A 71 5.09 -0.57 0.88
N ILE A 72 4.77 -1.30 1.95
CA ILE A 72 4.40 -0.71 3.25
C ILE A 72 5.60 -0.04 3.91
N VAL A 73 6.70 -0.78 4.04
CA VAL A 73 7.90 -0.33 4.74
C VAL A 73 8.52 0.86 4.02
N VAL A 74 8.64 0.77 2.69
CA VAL A 74 9.18 1.84 1.84
C VAL A 74 8.28 3.06 1.92
N THR A 75 6.95 2.92 1.82
CA THR A 75 6.04 4.08 1.88
C THR A 75 6.09 4.75 3.25
N ARG A 76 6.09 4.01 4.36
CA ARG A 76 6.25 4.60 5.71
C ARG A 76 7.59 5.33 5.86
N THR A 77 8.66 4.75 5.33
CA THR A 77 10.01 5.33 5.43
C THR A 77 10.13 6.59 4.58
N LEU A 78 9.64 6.57 3.34
CA LEU A 78 9.61 7.73 2.45
C LEU A 78 8.78 8.87 3.04
N LEU A 79 7.60 8.58 3.58
CA LEU A 79 6.74 9.59 4.21
C LEU A 79 7.40 10.21 5.45
N ARG A 80 8.06 9.41 6.29
CA ARG A 80 8.83 9.92 7.45
C ARG A 80 10.00 10.81 7.03
N LEU A 81 10.77 10.38 6.04
CA LEU A 81 11.86 11.18 5.46
C LEU A 81 11.34 12.48 4.88
N PHE A 82 10.24 12.44 4.12
CA PHE A 82 9.63 13.60 3.49
C PHE A 82 9.15 14.62 4.53
N VAL A 83 8.49 14.18 5.61
CA VAL A 83 8.07 15.06 6.71
C VAL A 83 9.25 15.72 7.43
N GLY A 84 10.43 15.09 7.45
CA GLY A 84 11.65 15.66 8.01
C GLY A 84 12.33 16.73 7.14
N THR A 85 11.94 16.88 5.87
CA THR A 85 12.54 17.86 4.97
C THR A 85 11.91 19.26 5.10
N PRO A 86 12.66 20.34 4.82
CA PRO A 86 12.15 21.72 4.90
C PRO A 86 10.98 22.02 3.95
N LEU A 87 10.70 21.16 2.94
CA LEU A 87 9.52 21.26 2.09
C LEU A 87 8.22 20.97 2.83
N ALA A 88 8.22 20.06 3.81
CA ALA A 88 7.03 19.73 4.60
C ALA A 88 6.59 20.88 5.52
N LYS A 89 7.50 21.82 5.82
CA LYS A 89 7.20 23.05 6.58
C LYS A 89 6.42 24.09 5.77
N LYS A 90 6.43 24.03 4.42
CA LYS A 90 5.63 24.91 3.57
C LYS A 90 4.22 24.34 3.37
N THR A 91 3.40 24.44 4.41
CA THR A 91 1.96 24.12 4.37
C THR A 91 1.17 24.89 3.32
N GLN A 92 1.69 26.04 2.82
CA GLN A 92 1.11 26.80 1.72
C GLN A 92 1.17 26.10 0.35
N LEU A 93 2.02 25.09 0.17
CA LEU A 93 2.10 24.34 -1.10
C LEU A 93 1.03 23.26 -1.23
N PHE A 94 0.51 22.77 -0.09
CA PHE A 94 -0.43 21.64 -0.02
C PHE A 94 -1.89 22.09 0.17
N SER A 95 -2.12 23.37 0.45
CA SER A 95 -3.45 23.98 0.49
C SER A 95 -3.46 25.25 -0.35
N PRO A 96 -4.24 25.33 -1.45
CA PRO A 96 -4.45 26.58 -2.18
C PRO A 96 -5.27 27.63 -1.39
N TYR A 97 -5.65 27.36 -0.13
CA TYR A 97 -6.45 28.25 0.70
C TYR A 97 -5.69 28.64 1.98
N SER A 98 -4.46 29.13 1.82
CA SER A 98 -3.75 29.88 2.86
C SER A 98 -3.95 31.38 2.63
N GLY A 99 -5.21 31.82 2.70
CA GLY A 99 -5.57 33.22 2.53
C GLY A 99 -7.06 33.47 2.76
N ARG A 100 -7.36 34.21 3.84
CA ARG A 100 -8.68 34.70 4.33
C ARG A 100 -9.49 33.64 5.08
N LYS A 101 -9.87 33.80 6.35
CA LYS A 101 -9.80 34.88 7.35
C LYS A 101 -9.56 34.21 8.70
#